data_AF-A0A015IW71-F1
#
_entry.id   AF-A0A015IW71-F1
#
_cell.length_a   1.000
_cell.length_b   1.000
_cell.length_c   1.000
_cell.angle_alpha   90.00
_cell.angle_beta   90.00
_cell.angle_gamma   90.00
#
_symmetry.space_group_name_H-M   'P 1'
#
loop_
_entity.id
_entity.type
_entity.pdbx_description
1 polymer ?
#
loop_
_entity_poly.entity_id
_entity_poly.type
_entity_poly.pdbx_seq_one_letter_code
_entity_poly.pdbx_strand_id
1 'polypeptide(L)'
;MGVTSVLLWKDSNGQGMMKFHERITTTLLGSAKDKWAIQVKLYRDIKSTGTDDVIVEAEREMENILEKLKNLWLLRQTIVYDGNTYIIGDFLIRVAYPKTTNSNYKGMLVEVEYTSTINPHVAAPILHEFIEMLKPPEIDIVKWEPDDEHSFSKIGLSEDAFTRAHTDYQYMMLFKMENLL
;
A
#
# COMPACT_ATOMS: atom_id res chain seq x y z
N MET A 1 7.66 -9.82 9.45
CA MET A 1 6.79 -8.74 8.99
C MET A 1 5.78 -8.54 10.09
N GLY A 2 5.61 -7.30 10.54
CA GLY A 2 4.59 -6.93 11.51
C GLY A 2 3.26 -6.55 10.85
N VAL A 3 2.39 -5.89 11.60
CA VAL A 3 1.09 -5.43 11.10
C VAL A 3 1.25 -4.12 10.33
N THR A 4 0.63 -4.02 9.16
CA THR A 4 0.72 -2.83 8.31
C THR A 4 -0.59 -2.06 8.20
N SER A 5 -0.47 -0.75 7.98
CA SER A 5 -1.53 0.12 7.45
C SER A 5 -1.04 0.81 6.18
N VAL A 6 -1.77 0.59 5.09
CA VAL A 6 -1.53 1.24 3.78
C VAL A 6 -2.44 2.45 3.62
N LEU A 7 -1.86 3.57 3.24
CA LEU A 7 -2.51 4.88 3.13
C LEU A 7 -2.17 5.53 1.78
N LEU A 8 -3.11 6.33 1.28
CA LEU A 8 -2.87 7.31 0.23
C LEU A 8 -2.94 8.71 0.84
N TRP A 9 -1.82 9.41 0.85
CA TRP A 9 -1.75 10.80 1.27
C TRP A 9 -1.98 11.69 0.06
N LYS A 10 -3.16 12.32 0.01
CA LYS A 10 -3.54 13.23 -1.05
C LYS A 10 -2.81 14.55 -0.85
N ASP A 11 -1.94 14.86 -1.79
CA ASP A 11 -1.25 16.13 -1.87
C ASP A 11 -1.60 16.75 -3.23
N SER A 12 -1.92 18.02 -3.26
CA SER A 12 -2.26 18.75 -4.47
C SER A 12 -1.04 19.34 -5.17
N ASN A 13 0.10 19.45 -4.48
CA ASN A 13 1.25 20.25 -4.93
C ASN A 13 2.53 19.44 -5.21
N GLY A 14 2.51 18.13 -4.96
CA GLY A 14 3.65 17.23 -5.20
C GLY A 14 4.86 17.46 -4.28
N GLN A 15 4.73 18.33 -3.27
CA GLN A 15 5.79 18.67 -2.31
C GLN A 15 5.74 17.81 -1.04
N GLY A 16 4.72 16.95 -0.90
CA GLY A 16 4.49 16.11 0.28
C GLY A 16 5.71 15.30 0.70
N MET A 17 6.53 14.85 -0.25
CA MET A 17 7.66 13.93 0.02
C MET A 17 8.74 14.66 0.78
N MET A 18 9.05 15.87 0.31
CA MET A 18 10.12 16.68 0.84
C MET A 18 9.72 17.14 2.24
N LYS A 19 8.48 17.65 2.40
CA LYS A 19 7.92 18.01 3.70
C LYS A 19 7.90 16.83 4.67
N PHE A 20 7.49 15.65 4.19
CA PHE A 20 7.45 14.45 5.02
C PHE A 20 8.85 13.96 5.40
N HIS A 21 9.78 13.91 4.45
CA HIS A 21 11.17 13.53 4.67
C HIS A 21 11.82 14.45 5.71
N GLU A 22 11.67 15.76 5.55
CA GLU A 22 12.16 16.75 6.50
C GLU A 22 11.54 16.51 7.87
N ARG A 23 10.22 16.35 7.98
CA ARG A 23 9.54 16.10 9.25
C ARG A 23 10.02 14.81 9.92
N ILE A 24 10.12 13.70 9.18
CA ILE A 24 10.57 12.41 9.74
C ILE A 24 11.99 12.52 10.28
N THR A 25 12.90 13.13 9.52
CA THR A 25 14.33 13.15 9.86
C THR A 25 14.66 14.19 10.93
N THR A 26 14.01 15.36 10.89
CA THR A 26 14.33 16.48 11.79
C THR A 26 13.47 16.49 13.06
N THR A 27 12.18 16.21 12.93
CA THR A 27 11.22 16.35 14.05
C THR A 27 11.04 15.04 14.79
N LEU A 28 10.91 13.94 14.06
CA LEU A 28 10.64 12.62 14.63
C LEU A 28 11.91 11.77 14.80
N LEU A 29 13.07 12.33 14.45
CA LEU A 29 14.39 11.70 14.56
C LEU A 29 14.46 10.31 13.91
N GLY A 30 13.68 10.10 12.86
CA GLY A 30 13.68 8.87 12.09
C GLY A 30 14.94 8.73 11.24
N SER A 31 15.40 7.50 11.09
CA SER A 31 16.56 7.19 10.25
C SER A 31 16.11 6.72 8.87
N ALA A 32 16.70 7.27 7.81
CA ALA A 32 16.51 6.75 6.47
C ALA A 32 17.24 5.40 6.35
N LYS A 33 16.53 4.38 5.89
CA LYS A 33 17.05 3.01 5.80
C LYS A 33 17.51 2.68 4.39
N ASP A 34 16.55 2.58 3.48
CA ASP A 34 16.74 2.03 2.14
C ASP A 34 15.81 2.68 1.11
N LYS A 35 16.13 2.54 -0.17
CA LYS A 35 15.18 2.80 -1.26
C LYS A 35 14.09 1.74 -1.26
N TRP A 36 12.89 2.14 -1.65
CA TRP A 36 11.75 1.23 -1.76
C TRP A 36 10.96 1.55 -3.02
N ALA A 37 10.45 0.50 -3.67
CA ALA A 37 9.66 0.64 -4.88
C ALA A 37 8.59 -0.45 -4.96
N ILE A 38 7.45 -0.10 -5.53
CA ILE A 38 6.35 -1.02 -5.85
C ILE A 38 5.99 -0.83 -7.32
N GLN A 39 5.84 -1.95 -8.04
CA GLN A 39 5.23 -1.95 -9.36
C GLN A 39 3.88 -2.64 -9.29
N VAL A 40 2.86 -1.99 -9.84
CA VAL A 40 1.49 -2.49 -9.87
C VAL A 40 1.04 -2.61 -11.30
N LYS A 41 0.47 -3.76 -11.66
CA LYS A 41 -0.01 -4.08 -13.01
C LYS A 41 -1.46 -4.55 -12.94
N LEU A 42 -2.33 -3.89 -13.69
CA LEU A 42 -3.72 -4.29 -13.83
C LEU A 42 -3.88 -5.13 -15.11
N TYR A 43 -4.29 -6.38 -14.95
CA TYR A 43 -4.67 -7.25 -16.05
C TYR A 43 -6.19 -7.38 -16.09
N ARG A 44 -6.77 -7.36 -17.29
CA ARG A 44 -8.18 -7.62 -17.53
C ARG A 44 -8.33 -8.97 -18.20
N ASP A 45 -9.16 -9.83 -17.62
CA ASP A 45 -9.59 -11.05 -18.30
C ASP A 45 -10.49 -10.67 -19.50
N ILE A 46 -10.20 -11.26 -20.66
CA ILE A 46 -10.95 -11.04 -21.90
C ILE A 46 -12.28 -11.83 -21.90
N LYS A 47 -12.37 -12.91 -21.11
CA LYS A 47 -13.47 -13.88 -21.15
C LYS A 47 -14.23 -14.05 -19.84
N SER A 48 -13.76 -13.49 -18.72
CA SER A 48 -14.36 -13.76 -17.40
C SER A 48 -15.81 -13.30 -17.28
N THR A 49 -16.62 -14.16 -16.63
CA THR A 49 -17.96 -13.88 -16.09
C THR A 49 -18.03 -14.03 -14.57
N GLY A 50 -16.90 -14.29 -13.90
CA GLY A 50 -16.84 -14.57 -12.46
C GLY A 50 -16.54 -13.31 -11.62
N THR A 51 -16.96 -13.34 -10.35
CA THR A 51 -16.90 -12.21 -9.41
C THR A 51 -16.17 -12.53 -8.10
N ASP A 52 -15.46 -13.65 -8.01
CA ASP A 52 -14.78 -14.05 -6.77
C ASP A 52 -13.41 -13.35 -6.65
N ASP A 53 -13.20 -12.66 -5.53
CA ASP A 53 -11.95 -11.98 -5.20
C ASP A 53 -11.04 -12.94 -4.42
N VAL A 54 -9.81 -13.17 -4.90
CA VAL A 54 -8.81 -14.03 -4.25
C VAL A 54 -7.43 -13.39 -4.33
N ILE A 55 -6.61 -13.61 -3.29
CA ILE A 55 -5.20 -13.20 -3.26
C ILE A 55 -4.32 -14.43 -3.32
N VAL A 56 -3.32 -14.37 -4.18
CA VAL A 56 -2.34 -15.43 -4.34
C VAL A 56 -0.95 -14.82 -4.33
N GLU A 57 -0.11 -15.29 -3.40
CA GLU A 57 1.33 -14.99 -3.44
C GLU A 57 2.00 -15.90 -4.47
N ALA A 58 2.74 -15.30 -5.40
CA ALA A 58 3.42 -16.01 -6.47
C ALA A 58 4.82 -15.43 -6.72
N GLU A 59 5.67 -16.22 -7.37
CA GLU A 59 7.01 -15.78 -7.78
C GLU A 59 6.96 -14.87 -9.03
N ARG A 60 8.09 -14.25 -9.37
CA ARG A 60 8.18 -13.27 -10.47
C ARG A 60 7.82 -13.86 -11.82
N GLU A 61 7.96 -15.17 -11.96
CA GLU A 61 7.62 -15.99 -13.11
C GLU A 61 6.13 -15.89 -13.47
N MET A 62 5.26 -15.58 -12.50
CA MET A 62 3.83 -15.36 -12.75
C MET A 62 3.59 -14.27 -13.80
N GLU A 63 4.41 -13.22 -13.79
CA GLU A 63 4.34 -12.16 -14.79
C GLU A 63 4.66 -12.70 -16.19
N ASN A 64 5.73 -13.50 -16.31
CA ASN A 64 6.12 -14.14 -17.57
C ASN A 64 5.03 -15.09 -18.09
N ILE A 65 4.31 -15.75 -17.19
CA ILE A 65 3.16 -16.60 -17.53
C ILE A 65 2.02 -15.73 -18.09
N LEU A 66 1.64 -14.66 -17.40
CA LEU A 66 0.58 -13.74 -17.86
C LEU A 66 0.90 -13.13 -19.24
N GLU A 67 2.17 -12.78 -19.50
CA GLU A 67 2.61 -12.28 -20.80
C GLU A 67 2.50 -13.31 -21.94
N LYS A 68 2.62 -14.60 -21.65
CA LYS A 68 2.40 -15.66 -22.63
C LYS A 68 0.91 -15.94 -22.86
N LEU A 69 0.06 -15.58 -21.89
CA LEU A 69 -1.39 -15.75 -21.92
C LEU A 69 -2.14 -14.50 -22.40
N LYS A 70 -1.55 -13.69 -23.29
CA LYS A 70 -2.15 -12.46 -23.85
C LYS A 70 -3.53 -12.62 -24.49
N ASN A 71 -3.87 -13.83 -24.94
CA ASN A 71 -5.19 -14.17 -25.49
C ASN A 71 -6.29 -14.32 -24.41
N LEU A 72 -5.90 -14.39 -23.14
CA LEU A 72 -6.79 -14.49 -21.99
C LEU A 72 -6.69 -13.24 -21.10
N TRP A 73 -5.48 -12.74 -20.89
CA TRP A 73 -5.20 -11.61 -20.00
C TRP A 73 -4.62 -10.43 -20.77
N LEU A 74 -5.30 -9.29 -20.72
CA LEU A 74 -4.86 -8.04 -21.32
C LEU A 74 -4.29 -7.10 -20.25
N LEU A 75 -3.00 -6.75 -20.35
CA LEU A 75 -2.41 -5.71 -19.51
C LEU A 75 -3.04 -4.35 -19.85
N ARG A 76 -3.74 -3.75 -18.88
CA ARG A 76 -4.43 -2.47 -19.01
C ARG A 76 -3.59 -1.29 -18.54
N GLN A 77 -2.89 -1.47 -17.43
CA GLN A 77 -2.19 -0.38 -16.78
C GLN A 77 -0.97 -0.90 -16.03
N THR A 78 0.07 -0.08 -15.96
CA THR A 78 1.25 -0.30 -15.13
C THR A 78 1.60 1.00 -14.43
N ILE A 79 1.72 0.96 -13.11
CA ILE A 79 2.20 2.08 -12.30
C ILE A 79 3.42 1.60 -11.52
N VAL A 80 4.45 2.44 -11.49
CA VAL A 80 5.63 2.22 -10.66
C VAL A 80 5.66 3.32 -9.62
N TYR A 81 5.80 2.96 -8.35
CA TYR A 81 6.01 3.88 -7.24
C TYR A 81 7.46 3.75 -6.77
N ASP A 82 8.19 4.88 -6.69
CA ASP A 82 9.57 4.94 -6.21
C ASP A 82 9.65 5.80 -4.94
N GLY A 83 10.45 5.38 -3.97
CA GLY A 83 10.39 5.93 -2.62
C GLY A 83 11.54 5.54 -1.70
N ASN A 84 11.31 5.79 -0.40
CA ASN A 84 12.27 5.54 0.67
C ASN A 84 11.58 4.82 1.84
N THR A 85 12.38 4.07 2.61
CA THR A 85 11.99 3.50 3.90
C THR A 85 12.66 4.28 5.03
N TYR A 86 11.92 4.53 6.10
CA TYR A 86 12.36 5.16 7.32
C TYR A 86 12.08 4.26 8.52
N ILE A 87 12.89 4.39 9.57
CA ILE A 87 12.70 3.68 10.84
C ILE A 87 12.54 4.69 11.98
N ILE A 88 11.49 4.51 12.79
CA ILE A 88 11.27 5.24 14.04
C ILE A 88 10.89 4.21 15.11
N GLY A 89 11.83 3.89 16.01
CA GLY A 89 11.62 2.84 17.02
C GLY A 89 11.17 1.52 16.38
N ASP A 90 10.00 1.04 16.79
CA ASP A 90 9.40 -0.22 16.33
C ASP A 90 8.61 -0.09 15.01
N PHE A 91 8.65 1.08 14.37
CA PHE A 91 7.91 1.37 13.15
C PHE A 91 8.83 1.44 11.94
N LEU A 92 8.40 0.82 10.85
CA LEU A 92 8.94 1.02 9.50
C LEU A 92 7.93 1.83 8.70
N ILE A 93 8.38 2.92 8.10
CA ILE A 93 7.55 3.80 7.29
C ILE A 93 8.08 3.81 5.87
N ARG A 94 7.32 3.29 4.92
CA ARG A 94 7.68 3.27 3.50
C ARG A 94 6.82 4.27 2.75
N VAL A 95 7.48 5.11 1.97
CA VAL A 95 6.81 6.25 1.34
C VAL A 95 7.27 6.36 -0.11
N ALA A 96 6.32 6.34 -1.04
CA ALA A 96 6.62 6.32 -2.47
C ALA A 96 5.66 7.14 -3.34
N TYR A 97 6.22 7.61 -4.46
CA TYR A 97 5.56 8.46 -5.45
C TYR A 97 5.41 7.73 -6.76
N PRO A 98 4.29 7.90 -7.48
CA PRO A 98 4.16 7.35 -8.81
C PRO A 98 5.21 7.99 -9.72
N LYS A 99 6.00 7.15 -10.39
CA LYS A 99 7.04 7.54 -11.36
C LYS A 99 6.45 8.15 -12.63
N THR A 100 5.16 7.98 -12.87
CA THR A 100 4.48 8.39 -14.10
C THR A 100 4.35 9.90 -14.22
N THR A 101 4.60 10.42 -15.43
CA THR A 101 4.50 11.83 -15.82
C THR A 101 3.08 12.26 -16.26
N ASN A 102 2.07 11.40 -16.12
CA ASN A 102 0.69 11.76 -16.47
C ASN A 102 0.12 12.72 -15.42
N SER A 103 -0.60 13.74 -15.87
CA SER A 103 -1.15 14.87 -15.12
C SER A 103 -2.17 14.53 -14.02
N ASN A 104 -2.38 13.24 -13.71
CA ASN A 104 -3.33 12.77 -12.70
C ASN A 104 -2.59 12.26 -11.45
N TYR A 105 -1.71 13.10 -10.90
CA TYR A 105 -1.12 12.84 -9.60
C TYR A 105 -2.24 12.80 -8.55
N LYS A 106 -2.39 11.67 -7.86
CA LYS A 106 -3.42 11.44 -6.84
C LYS A 106 -2.88 11.40 -5.41
N GLY A 107 -1.57 11.59 -5.25
CA GLY A 107 -0.91 11.56 -3.95
C GLY A 107 0.23 10.56 -3.85
N MET A 108 0.65 10.36 -2.61
CA MET A 108 1.79 9.56 -2.20
C MET A 108 1.31 8.30 -1.47
N LEU A 109 1.89 7.15 -1.77
CA LEU A 109 1.63 5.94 -1.00
C LEU A 109 2.48 5.94 0.26
N VAL A 110 1.83 5.59 1.37
CA VAL A 110 2.46 5.43 2.67
C VAL A 110 2.08 4.07 3.23
N GLU A 111 3.08 3.27 3.56
CA GLU A 111 2.92 2.03 4.31
C GLU A 111 3.57 2.22 5.68
N VAL A 112 2.79 1.99 6.73
CA VAL A 112 3.29 2.01 8.10
C VAL A 112 3.21 0.60 8.66
N GLU A 113 4.35 0.03 9.01
CA GLU A 113 4.47 -1.30 9.62
C GLU A 113 4.87 -1.15 11.09
N TYR A 114 4.08 -1.73 11.99
CA TYR A 114 4.46 -1.91 13.40
C TYR A 114 5.05 -3.31 13.59
N THR A 115 6.34 -3.37 13.91
CA THR A 115 7.13 -4.60 13.80
C THR A 115 7.07 -5.53 15.03
N SER A 116 6.57 -5.04 16.16
CA SER A 116 6.64 -5.76 17.45
C SER A 116 5.57 -6.83 17.65
N THR A 117 4.59 -6.93 16.74
CA THR A 117 3.55 -7.97 16.78
C THR A 117 3.04 -8.31 15.38
N ILE A 118 2.45 -9.49 15.27
CA ILE A 118 1.69 -9.94 14.09
C ILE A 118 0.18 -9.97 14.37
N ASN A 119 -0.26 -9.69 15.60
CA ASN A 119 -1.69 -9.67 15.91
C ASN A 119 -2.28 -8.30 15.55
N PRO A 120 -3.21 -8.22 14.59
CA PRO A 120 -3.75 -6.94 14.11
C PRO A 120 -4.57 -6.21 15.17
N HIS A 121 -5.27 -6.92 16.07
CA HIS A 121 -6.04 -6.27 17.15
C HIS A 121 -5.13 -5.55 18.15
N VAL A 122 -3.95 -6.08 18.43
CA VAL A 122 -2.96 -5.42 19.30
C VAL A 122 -2.33 -4.23 18.58
N ALA A 123 -2.00 -4.36 17.30
CA ALA A 123 -1.31 -3.31 16.55
C ALA A 123 -2.21 -2.15 16.10
N ALA A 124 -3.51 -2.39 15.85
CA ALA A 124 -4.42 -1.41 15.28
C ALA A 124 -4.49 -0.07 16.05
N PRO A 125 -4.70 -0.03 17.38
CA PRO A 125 -4.73 1.24 18.11
C PRO A 125 -3.37 1.96 18.09
N ILE A 126 -2.27 1.21 18.18
CA ILE A 126 -0.90 1.74 18.15
C ILE A 126 -0.60 2.38 16.79
N LEU A 127 -0.95 1.68 15.71
CA LEU A 127 -0.82 2.18 14.33
C LEU A 127 -1.67 3.43 14.13
N HIS A 128 -2.90 3.46 14.64
CA HIS A 128 -3.77 4.62 14.53
C HIS A 128 -3.15 5.87 15.20
N GLU A 129 -2.73 5.76 16.46
CA GLU A 129 -2.09 6.87 17.17
C GLU A 129 -0.82 7.35 16.48
N PHE A 130 0.00 6.42 16.00
CA PHE A 130 1.24 6.75 15.30
C PHE A 130 0.97 7.45 13.96
N ILE A 131 -0.02 7.00 13.18
CA ILE A 131 -0.42 7.63 11.92
C ILE A 131 -0.96 9.04 12.15
N GLU A 132 -1.78 9.25 13.17
CA GLU A 132 -2.27 10.58 13.53
C GLU A 132 -1.12 11.52 13.94
N MET A 133 -0.11 11.01 14.64
CA MET A 133 1.12 11.78 14.91
C MET A 133 1.92 12.08 13.63
N LEU A 134 1.95 11.15 12.66
CA LEU A 134 2.64 11.33 11.38
C LEU A 134 1.94 12.30 10.42
N LYS A 135 0.63 12.48 10.55
CA LYS A 135 -0.19 13.32 9.67
C LYS A 135 0.15 14.81 9.83
N PRO A 136 0.58 15.51 8.76
CA PRO A 136 0.56 16.97 8.75
C PRO A 136 -0.89 17.47 8.69
N PRO A 137 -1.24 18.58 9.35
CA PRO A 137 -2.63 19.07 9.44
C PRO A 137 -3.25 19.45 8.09
N GLU A 138 -2.44 19.70 7.06
CA GLU A 138 -2.86 20.15 5.73
C GLU A 138 -3.17 18.99 4.75
N ILE A 139 -2.86 17.74 5.12
CA ILE A 139 -2.92 16.59 4.21
C ILE A 139 -4.19 15.78 4.46
N ASP A 140 -4.92 15.53 3.38
CA ASP A 140 -6.02 14.56 3.37
C ASP A 140 -5.45 13.14 3.26
N ILE A 141 -5.88 12.26 4.16
CA ILE A 141 -5.41 10.88 4.22
C ILE A 141 -6.58 9.99 3.89
N VAL A 142 -6.37 9.17 2.87
CA VAL A 142 -7.25 8.06 2.56
C VAL A 142 -6.63 6.77 3.08
N LYS A 143 -7.41 6.03 3.86
CA LYS A 143 -7.08 4.71 4.36
C LYS A 143 -8.22 3.78 3.98
N TRP A 144 -7.90 2.59 3.53
CA TRP A 144 -8.90 1.53 3.46
C TRP A 144 -8.99 0.84 4.83
N GLU A 145 -10.21 0.64 5.31
CA GLU A 145 -10.50 -0.10 6.53
C GLU A 145 -11.44 -1.27 6.21
N PRO A 146 -11.24 -2.44 6.84
CA PRO A 146 -12.13 -3.57 6.65
C PRO A 146 -13.58 -3.24 7.05
N ASP A 147 -14.53 -3.66 6.23
CA ASP A 147 -15.98 -3.59 6.50
C ASP A 147 -16.61 -4.99 6.41
N ASP A 148 -17.93 -5.07 6.59
CA ASP A 148 -18.67 -6.34 6.58
C ASP A 148 -18.59 -7.07 5.22
N GLU A 149 -18.41 -6.34 4.12
CA GLU A 149 -18.34 -6.88 2.76
C GLU A 149 -16.90 -7.25 2.37
N HIS A 150 -15.91 -6.52 2.87
CA HIS A 150 -14.51 -6.59 2.46
C HIS A 150 -13.56 -6.94 3.62
N SER A 151 -13.93 -7.83 4.53
CA SER A 151 -13.03 -8.24 5.62
C SER A 151 -11.94 -9.23 5.19
N PHE A 152 -10.90 -9.39 6.02
CA PHE A 152 -9.80 -10.31 5.73
C PHE A 152 -10.29 -11.77 5.69
N SER A 153 -11.15 -12.17 6.62
CA SER A 153 -11.75 -13.51 6.65
C SER A 153 -12.53 -13.87 5.39
N LYS A 154 -13.15 -12.91 4.69
CA LYS A 154 -13.92 -13.16 3.46
C LYS A 154 -13.06 -13.64 2.30
N ILE A 155 -11.80 -13.23 2.27
CA ILE A 155 -10.82 -13.66 1.26
C ILE A 155 -9.89 -14.76 1.79
N GLY A 156 -10.24 -15.37 2.93
CA GLY A 156 -9.49 -16.48 3.53
C GLY A 156 -8.26 -16.09 4.33
N LEU A 157 -8.09 -14.82 4.69
CA LEU A 157 -7.00 -14.34 5.53
C LEU A 157 -7.37 -14.41 7.03
N SER A 158 -6.35 -14.52 7.90
CA SER A 158 -6.53 -14.70 9.35
C SER A 158 -6.74 -13.38 10.07
N GLU A 159 -7.76 -13.29 10.91
CA GLU A 159 -7.98 -12.10 11.75
C GLU A 159 -7.02 -12.02 12.95
N ASP A 160 -6.31 -13.11 13.29
CA ASP A 160 -5.44 -13.19 14.48
C ASP A 160 -3.94 -13.14 14.16
N ALA A 161 -3.57 -13.43 12.91
CA ALA A 161 -2.19 -13.53 12.46
C ALA A 161 -2.00 -12.82 11.12
N PHE A 162 -1.43 -11.62 11.19
CA PHE A 162 -1.17 -10.77 10.04
C PHE A 162 0.00 -11.32 9.20
N THR A 163 -0.19 -11.30 7.89
CA THR A 163 0.78 -11.78 6.89
C THR A 163 0.90 -10.77 5.76
N ARG A 164 1.85 -10.98 4.85
CA ARG A 164 2.06 -10.11 3.71
C ARG A 164 0.84 -10.00 2.79
N ALA A 165 0.12 -11.10 2.58
CA ALA A 165 -1.14 -11.11 1.85
C ALA A 165 -2.17 -10.08 2.38
N HIS A 166 -2.15 -9.75 3.68
CA HIS A 166 -3.01 -8.70 4.24
C HIS A 166 -2.60 -7.32 3.75
N THR A 167 -1.30 -7.02 3.74
CA THR A 167 -0.75 -5.78 3.16
C THR A 167 -1.11 -5.68 1.68
N ASP A 168 -0.95 -6.76 0.93
CA ASP A 168 -1.27 -6.82 -0.50
C ASP A 168 -2.78 -6.59 -0.75
N TYR A 169 -3.65 -7.13 0.12
CA TYR A 169 -5.09 -6.85 0.07
C TYR A 169 -5.39 -5.37 0.30
N GLN A 170 -4.77 -4.76 1.32
CA GLN A 170 -4.95 -3.34 1.62
C GLN A 170 -4.55 -2.48 0.41
N TYR A 171 -3.45 -2.80 -0.27
CA TYR A 171 -3.07 -2.13 -1.52
C TYR A 171 -4.14 -2.28 -2.60
N MET A 172 -4.61 -3.50 -2.85
CA MET A 172 -5.63 -3.77 -3.86
C MET A 172 -6.91 -2.97 -3.59
N MET A 173 -7.40 -3.00 -2.36
CA MET A 173 -8.61 -2.30 -1.95
C MET A 173 -8.45 -0.78 -2.02
N LEU A 174 -7.31 -0.24 -1.57
CA LEU A 174 -7.01 1.18 -1.68
C LEU A 174 -6.97 1.63 -3.15
N PHE A 175 -6.34 0.86 -4.03
CA PHE A 175 -6.27 1.17 -5.46
C PHE A 175 -7.64 1.13 -6.15
N LYS A 176 -8.48 0.15 -5.79
CA LYS A 176 -9.87 0.04 -6.28
C LYS A 176 -10.71 1.22 -5.80
N MET A 177 -10.64 1.55 -4.51
CA MET A 177 -11.42 2.64 -3.89
C MET A 177 -11.08 4.01 -4.49
N GLU A 178 -9.79 4.29 -4.71
CA GLU A 178 -9.32 5.58 -5.22
C GLU A 178 -9.17 5.63 -6.75
N ASN A 179 -9.65 4.59 -7.45
CA ASN A 179 -9.55 4.44 -8.91
C ASN A 179 -8.12 4.72 -9.41
N LEU A 180 -7.13 4.15 -8.74
CA LEU A 180 -5.72 4.33 -9.07
C LEU A 180 -5.30 3.46 -10.27
N LEU A 181 -6.07 2.42 -10.58
CA LEU A 181 -5.85 1.46 -11.66
C LEU A 181 -7.12 1.25 -12.49
#